data_AF-W3V8H5-F1
#
_entry.id   AF-W3V8H5-F1
#
_cell.length_a   1.000
_cell.length_b   1.000
_cell.length_c   1.000
_cell.angle_alpha   90.00
_cell.angle_beta   90.00
_cell.angle_gamma   90.00
#
_symmetry.space_group_name_H-M   'P 1'
#
loop_
_entity.id
_entity.type
_entity.pdbx_description
1 polymer ?
#
loop_
_entity_poly.entity_id
_entity_poly.type
_entity_poly.pdbx_seq_one_letter_code
_entity_poly.pdbx_strand_id
1 'polypeptide(L)'
;MYYYSAKTNAFYPIELKENYIAAGSLPDDVMEVSSDIYYKYAANNAPEGKCRIAGKNGLPEWGDIPPSTESELQQYAQLQKQQLMAEAIKQIAPLQDAVDLDIATKEEKMALLAWKEYRVILNRIDISQGKDIDWPEQPR
;
A
#
# COMPACT_ATOMS: atom_id res chain seq x y z
N MET A 1 -27.94 9.29 14.34
CA MET A 1 -28.42 8.34 13.31
C MET A 1 -27.57 8.52 12.08
N TYR A 2 -27.34 7.44 11.33
CA TYR A 2 -26.55 7.44 10.09
C TYR A 2 -27.33 6.75 8.98
N TYR A 3 -26.96 7.02 7.74
CA TYR A 3 -27.27 6.16 6.62
C TYR A 3 -26.07 5.25 6.34
N TYR A 4 -26.31 3.99 6.03
CA TYR A 4 -25.30 3.05 5.54
C TYR A 4 -25.65 2.62 4.11
N SER A 5 -24.67 2.65 3.21
CA SER A 5 -24.81 2.09 1.86
C SER A 5 -23.97 0.81 1.78
N ALA A 6 -24.62 -0.27 1.36
CA ALA A 6 -23.95 -1.55 1.11
C ALA A 6 -23.09 -1.48 -0.16
N LYS A 7 -23.54 -0.75 -1.18
CA LYS A 7 -22.82 -0.54 -2.45
C LYS A 7 -21.48 0.15 -2.25
N THR A 8 -21.41 1.19 -1.43
CA THR A 8 -20.16 1.92 -1.16
C THR A 8 -19.48 1.47 0.13
N ASN A 9 -20.10 0.55 0.88
CA ASN A 9 -19.67 0.13 2.21
C ASN A 9 -19.30 1.31 3.13
N ALA A 10 -20.10 2.38 3.08
CA ALA A 10 -19.83 3.65 3.73
C ALA A 10 -21.00 4.15 4.57
N PHE A 11 -20.68 4.98 5.56
CA PHE A 11 -21.65 5.66 6.41
C PHE A 11 -21.75 7.14 6.05
N TYR A 12 -22.97 7.66 6.06
CA TYR A 12 -23.31 9.05 5.76
C TYR A 12 -24.09 9.62 6.96
N PRO A 13 -23.56 10.60 7.69
CA PRO A 13 -24.31 11.28 8.74
C PRO A 13 -25.61 11.87 8.19
N ILE A 14 -26.74 11.60 8.87
CA ILE A 14 -28.05 12.11 8.41
C ILE A 14 -28.08 13.64 8.38
N GLU A 15 -27.36 14.29 9.30
CA GLU A 15 -27.25 15.75 9.37
C GLU A 15 -26.66 16.38 8.11
N LEU A 16 -25.91 15.62 7.31
CA LEU A 16 -25.29 16.07 6.07
C LEU A 16 -26.03 15.59 4.81
N LYS A 17 -27.23 15.01 4.96
CA LYS A 17 -28.01 14.43 3.85
C LYS A 17 -28.18 15.40 2.68
N GLU A 18 -28.58 16.64 2.95
CA GLU A 18 -28.81 17.64 1.89
C GLU A 18 -27.53 17.96 1.12
N ASN A 19 -26.38 18.01 1.82
CA ASN A 19 -25.08 18.22 1.18
C ASN A 19 -24.71 17.06 0.24
N TYR A 20 -24.97 15.81 0.65
CA TYR A 20 -24.71 14.65 -0.20
C TYR A 20 -25.63 14.60 -1.42
N ILE A 21 -26.91 14.98 -1.26
CA ILE A 21 -27.85 15.08 -2.38
C ILE A 21 -27.42 16.18 -3.36
N ALA A 22 -27.07 17.36 -2.85
CA ALA A 22 -26.59 18.48 -3.66
C ALA A 22 -25.29 18.13 -4.43
N ALA A 23 -24.42 17.33 -3.82
CA ALA A 23 -23.19 16.83 -4.44
C ALA A 23 -23.39 15.60 -5.34
N GLY A 24 -24.60 15.01 -5.40
CA GLY A 24 -24.86 13.77 -6.12
C GLY A 24 -24.09 12.55 -5.60
N SER A 25 -23.66 12.58 -4.33
CA SER A 25 -22.79 11.56 -3.72
C SER A 25 -23.51 10.63 -2.75
N LEU A 26 -24.81 10.87 -2.49
CA LEU A 26 -25.65 9.97 -1.69
C LEU A 26 -26.09 8.77 -2.54
N PRO A 27 -25.72 7.53 -2.18
CA PRO A 27 -26.19 6.33 -2.88
C PRO A 27 -27.70 6.13 -2.75
N ASP A 28 -28.29 5.42 -3.71
CA ASP A 28 -29.72 5.08 -3.74
C ASP A 28 -30.08 3.90 -2.81
N ASP A 29 -29.09 3.12 -2.36
CA ASP A 29 -29.24 1.94 -1.51
C ASP A 29 -29.08 2.23 -0.01
N VAL A 30 -29.08 3.52 0.36
CA VAL A 30 -28.87 3.92 1.75
C VAL A 30 -29.98 3.40 2.66
N MET A 31 -29.58 2.81 3.78
CA MET A 31 -30.47 2.40 4.86
C MET A 31 -30.16 3.16 6.14
N GLU A 32 -31.20 3.61 6.83
CA GLU A 32 -31.05 4.27 8.12
C GLU A 32 -30.61 3.26 9.19
N VAL A 33 -29.56 3.60 9.93
CA VAL A 33 -28.98 2.80 11.01
C VAL A 33 -28.72 3.65 12.24
N SER A 34 -28.72 3.01 13.40
CA SER A 34 -28.44 3.69 14.67
C SER A 34 -26.99 4.15 14.76
N SER A 35 -26.73 5.14 15.62
CA SER A 35 -25.36 5.56 15.92
C SER A 35 -24.52 4.42 16.50
N ASP A 36 -25.12 3.45 17.20
CA ASP A 36 -24.41 2.28 17.74
C ASP A 36 -23.83 1.38 16.64
N ILE A 37 -24.56 1.22 15.53
CA ILE A 37 -24.04 0.50 14.35
C ILE A 37 -22.84 1.25 13.77
N TYR A 38 -22.92 2.57 13.65
CA TYR A 38 -21.79 3.39 13.19
C TYR A 38 -20.58 3.25 14.14
N TYR A 39 -20.78 3.38 15.46
CA TYR A 39 -19.68 3.24 16.41
C TYR A 39 -19.05 1.84 16.32
N LYS A 40 -19.88 0.80 16.27
CA LYS A 40 -19.41 -0.59 16.21
C LYS A 40 -18.61 -0.90 14.96
N TYR A 41 -18.97 -0.37 13.79
CA TYR A 41 -18.40 -0.79 12.51
C TYR A 41 -17.58 0.29 11.78
N ALA A 42 -17.51 1.53 12.28
CA ALA A 42 -16.78 2.62 11.64
C ALA A 42 -15.91 3.44 12.59
N ALA A 43 -16.43 3.82 13.77
CA ALA A 43 -15.68 4.69 14.68
C ALA A 43 -14.72 3.91 15.60
N ASN A 44 -15.07 2.67 15.98
CA ASN A 44 -14.24 1.82 16.82
C ASN A 44 -13.29 0.97 15.98
N ASN A 45 -12.21 0.49 16.62
CA ASN A 45 -11.26 -0.42 16.00
C ASN A 45 -11.94 -1.72 15.55
N ALA A 46 -11.60 -2.16 14.34
CA ALA A 46 -11.98 -3.47 13.85
C ALA A 46 -11.37 -4.58 14.74
N PRO A 47 -12.07 -5.71 14.93
CA PRO A 47 -11.46 -6.91 15.50
C PRO A 47 -10.22 -7.34 14.71
N GLU A 48 -9.28 -7.99 15.38
CA GLU A 48 -8.05 -8.49 14.75
C GLU A 48 -8.39 -9.40 13.54
N GLY A 49 -7.73 -9.16 12.41
CA GLY A 49 -7.96 -9.92 11.19
C GLY A 49 -9.28 -9.63 10.46
N LYS A 50 -10.07 -8.65 10.91
CA LYS A 50 -11.38 -8.34 10.30
C LYS A 50 -11.46 -6.95 9.68
N CYS A 51 -12.29 -6.82 8.65
CA CYS A 51 -12.66 -5.54 8.05
C CYS A 51 -14.19 -5.43 7.92
N ARG A 52 -14.70 -4.19 7.86
CA ARG A 52 -16.13 -3.96 7.63
C ARG A 52 -16.44 -4.39 6.20
N ILE A 53 -17.42 -5.27 6.04
CA ILE A 53 -17.99 -5.66 4.75
C ILE A 53 -19.48 -5.32 4.71
N ALA A 54 -20.05 -5.27 3.51
CA ALA A 54 -21.49 -5.24 3.33
C ALA A 54 -22.07 -6.66 3.51
N GLY A 55 -22.83 -6.86 4.58
CA GLY A 55 -23.54 -8.11 4.84
C GLY A 55 -24.64 -8.37 3.82
N LYS A 56 -25.09 -9.63 3.70
CA LYS A 56 -26.16 -10.04 2.76
C LYS A 56 -27.51 -9.36 3.01
N ASN A 57 -27.71 -8.84 4.22
CA ASN A 57 -28.88 -8.06 4.63
C ASN A 57 -28.75 -6.56 4.34
N GLY A 58 -27.68 -6.12 3.66
CA GLY A 58 -27.39 -4.72 3.37
C GLY A 58 -26.86 -3.92 4.56
N LEU A 59 -26.63 -4.55 5.72
CA LEU A 59 -26.06 -3.91 6.91
C LEU A 59 -24.57 -4.21 7.03
N PRO A 60 -23.81 -3.38 7.76
CA PRO A 60 -22.39 -3.63 7.96
C PRO A 60 -22.16 -4.88 8.82
N GLU A 61 -21.20 -5.70 8.40
CA GLU A 61 -20.76 -6.90 9.11
C GLU A 61 -19.22 -6.92 9.20
N TRP A 62 -18.67 -7.66 10.16
CA TRP A 62 -17.24 -7.92 10.22
C TRP A 62 -16.91 -9.17 9.40
N GLY A 63 -16.30 -8.96 8.23
CA GLY A 63 -15.72 -10.03 7.41
C GLY A 63 -14.24 -10.22 7.73
N ASP A 64 -13.67 -11.33 7.27
CA ASP A 64 -12.22 -11.51 7.32
C ASP A 64 -11.56 -10.50 6.37
N ILE A 65 -10.43 -9.92 6.77
CA ILE A 65 -9.61 -9.11 5.86
C ILE A 65 -9.25 -10.03 4.70
N PRO A 66 -9.68 -9.71 3.46
CA PRO A 66 -9.32 -10.54 2.33
C PRO A 66 -7.79 -10.60 2.28
N PRO A 67 -7.20 -11.77 2.00
CA PRO A 67 -5.76 -11.83 1.75
C PRO A 67 -5.45 -10.78 0.68
N SER A 68 -4.43 -9.95 0.93
CA SER A 68 -4.01 -8.91 -0.01
C SER A 68 -4.00 -9.50 -1.40
N THR A 69 -4.70 -8.87 -2.35
CA THR A 69 -4.85 -9.45 -3.68
C THR A 69 -3.45 -9.65 -4.28
N GLU A 70 -3.27 -10.67 -5.12
CA GLU A 70 -1.98 -10.91 -5.80
C GLU A 70 -1.46 -9.62 -6.47
N SER A 71 -2.38 -8.79 -6.99
CA SER A 71 -2.08 -7.46 -7.53
C SER A 71 -1.53 -6.47 -6.51
N GLU A 72 -2.09 -6.40 -5.30
CA GLU A 72 -1.59 -5.53 -4.22
C GLU A 72 -0.21 -5.98 -3.73
N LEU A 73 0.00 -7.30 -3.63
CA LEU A 73 1.29 -7.87 -3.25
C LEU A 73 2.38 -7.59 -4.30
N GLN A 74 2.03 -7.73 -5.58
CA GLN A 74 2.92 -7.35 -6.68
C GLN A 74 3.21 -5.86 -6.71
N GLN A 75 2.21 -5.02 -6.41
CA GLN A 75 2.42 -3.57 -6.34
C GLN A 75 3.35 -3.19 -5.19
N TYR A 76 3.22 -3.83 -4.03
CA TYR A 76 4.14 -3.65 -2.91
C TYR A 76 5.57 -4.07 -3.28
N ALA A 77 5.73 -5.26 -3.87
CA ALA A 77 7.03 -5.75 -4.34
C ALA A 77 7.67 -4.81 -5.37
N GLN A 78 6.88 -4.30 -6.32
CA GLN A 78 7.35 -3.32 -7.31
C GLN A 78 7.82 -2.02 -6.65
N LEU A 79 7.08 -1.52 -5.65
CA LEU A 79 7.47 -0.31 -4.93
C LEU A 79 8.77 -0.52 -4.15
N GLN A 80 8.92 -1.66 -3.47
CA GLN A 80 10.15 -2.03 -2.77
C GLN A 80 11.35 -2.11 -3.75
N LYS A 81 11.19 -2.78 -4.89
CA LYS A 81 12.22 -2.85 -5.94
C LYS A 81 12.63 -1.45 -6.40
N GLN A 82 11.67 -0.55 -6.63
CA GLN A 82 11.94 0.82 -7.04
C GLN A 82 12.71 1.60 -5.98
N GLN A 83 12.37 1.46 -4.69
CA GLN A 83 13.08 2.09 -3.58
C GLN A 83 14.53 1.62 -3.49
N LEU A 84 14.76 0.31 -3.53
CA LEU A 84 16.11 -0.27 -3.47
C LEU A 84 16.95 0.12 -4.69
N MET A 85 16.35 0.16 -5.88
CA MET A 85 17.01 0.64 -7.10
C MET A 85 17.38 2.13 -7.00
N ALA A 86 16.51 2.96 -6.44
CA ALA A 86 16.77 4.39 -6.25
C ALA A 86 17.93 4.63 -5.26
N GLU A 87 17.98 3.88 -4.16
CA GLU A 87 19.09 3.95 -3.21
C GLU A 87 20.40 3.49 -3.87
N ALA A 88 20.38 2.38 -4.61
CA ALA A 88 21.57 1.93 -5.35
C ALA A 88 22.07 2.98 -6.34
N ILE A 89 21.17 3.66 -7.08
CA ILE A 89 21.54 4.75 -7.98
C ILE A 89 22.20 5.90 -7.21
N LYS A 90 21.63 6.27 -6.06
CA LYS A 90 22.14 7.35 -5.20
C LYS A 90 23.56 7.06 -4.68
N GLN A 91 23.86 5.81 -4.34
CA GLN A 91 25.20 5.39 -3.90
C GLN A 91 26.18 5.27 -5.07
N ILE A 92 25.73 4.78 -6.24
CA ILE A 92 26.57 4.64 -7.44
C ILE A 92 27.02 6.00 -7.97
N ALA A 93 26.17 7.03 -7.94
CA ALA A 93 26.47 8.33 -8.54
C ALA A 93 27.81 8.95 -8.09
N PRO A 94 28.06 9.21 -6.78
CA PRO A 94 29.33 9.80 -6.36
C PRO A 94 30.53 8.89 -6.59
N LEU A 95 30.35 7.57 -6.46
CA LEU A 95 31.42 6.59 -6.71
C LEU A 95 31.81 6.55 -8.20
N GLN A 96 30.82 6.68 -9.08
CA GLN A 96 31.05 6.77 -10.52
C GLN A 96 31.75 8.09 -10.87
N ASP A 97 31.33 9.21 -10.29
CA ASP A 97 31.99 10.51 -10.48
C ASP A 97 33.47 10.45 -10.09
N ALA A 98 33.81 9.83 -8.96
CA ALA A 98 35.20 9.66 -8.53
C ALA A 98 36.02 8.81 -9.51
N VAL A 99 35.41 7.78 -10.10
CA VAL A 99 36.06 6.94 -11.14
C VAL A 99 36.23 7.72 -12.43
N ASP A 100 35.22 8.46 -12.86
CA ASP A 100 35.23 9.24 -14.11
C ASP A 100 36.24 10.40 -14.04
N LEU A 101 36.47 10.95 -12.85
CA LEU A 101 37.49 11.95 -12.57
C LEU A 101 38.89 11.36 -12.30
N ASP A 102 39.03 10.03 -12.32
CA ASP A 102 40.26 9.28 -12.00
C ASP A 102 40.86 9.60 -10.61
N ILE A 103 40.01 9.97 -9.65
CA ILE A 103 40.38 10.25 -8.26
C ILE A 103 39.89 9.17 -7.27
N ALA A 104 39.16 8.16 -7.76
CA ALA A 104 38.63 7.09 -6.93
C ALA A 104 39.72 6.24 -6.27
N THR A 105 39.57 6.04 -4.96
CA THR A 105 40.32 5.09 -4.14
C THR A 105 40.03 3.64 -4.55
N LYS A 106 40.84 2.69 -4.05
CA LYS A 106 40.62 1.26 -4.29
C LYS A 106 39.30 0.81 -3.65
N GLU A 107 39.00 1.35 -2.47
CA GLU A 107 37.80 1.08 -1.69
C GLU A 107 36.55 1.58 -2.43
N GLU A 108 36.58 2.79 -2.98
CA GLU A 108 35.47 3.33 -3.80
C GLU A 108 35.24 2.53 -5.08
N LYS A 109 36.31 2.05 -5.74
CA LYS A 109 36.19 1.17 -6.91
C LYS A 109 35.55 -0.17 -6.55
N MET A 110 35.89 -0.75 -5.40
CA MET A 110 35.26 -1.97 -4.90
C MET A 110 33.79 -1.75 -4.53
N ALA A 111 33.48 -0.66 -3.82
CA ALA A 111 32.12 -0.29 -3.48
C ALA A 111 31.26 -0.05 -4.74
N LEU A 112 31.80 0.63 -5.75
CA LEU A 112 31.12 0.87 -7.03
C LEU A 112 30.74 -0.44 -7.72
N LEU A 113 31.65 -1.42 -7.73
CA LEU A 113 31.39 -2.74 -8.30
C LEU A 113 30.27 -3.45 -7.52
N ALA A 114 30.36 -3.48 -6.18
CA ALA A 114 29.37 -4.13 -5.32
C ALA A 114 27.97 -3.51 -5.50
N TRP A 115 27.87 -2.18 -5.53
CA TRP A 115 26.59 -1.49 -5.77
C TRP A 115 26.04 -1.74 -7.18
N LYS A 116 26.89 -1.83 -8.21
CA LYS A 116 26.46 -2.19 -9.57
C LYS A 116 25.95 -3.62 -9.65
N GLU A 117 26.65 -4.58 -9.03
CA GLU A 117 26.20 -5.98 -8.94
C GLU A 117 24.87 -6.08 -8.20
N TYR A 118 24.75 -5.42 -7.04
CA TYR A 118 23.50 -5.31 -6.29
C TYR A 118 22.35 -4.80 -7.14
N ARG A 119 22.54 -3.69 -7.86
CA ARG A 119 21.53 -3.11 -8.76
C ARG A 119 21.11 -4.09 -9.87
N VAL A 120 22.05 -4.85 -10.41
CA VAL A 120 21.76 -5.87 -11.44
C VAL A 120 20.97 -7.04 -10.86
N ILE A 121 21.33 -7.51 -9.66
CA ILE A 121 20.60 -8.57 -8.95
C ILE A 121 19.16 -8.11 -8.67
N LEU A 122 18.99 -6.93 -8.08
CA LEU A 122 17.67 -6.32 -7.86
C LEU A 122 16.83 -6.29 -9.14
N ASN A 123 17.42 -5.84 -10.26
CA ASN A 123 16.70 -5.76 -11.53
C ASN A 123 16.21 -7.13 -12.02
N ARG A 124 16.91 -8.22 -11.70
CA ARG A 124 16.57 -9.59 -12.08
C ARG A 124 15.55 -10.27 -11.16
N ILE A 125 15.25 -9.70 -9.99
CA ILE A 125 14.24 -10.25 -9.09
C ILE A 125 12.88 -10.27 -9.78
N ASP A 126 12.27 -11.46 -9.79
CA ASP A 126 10.90 -11.67 -10.20
C ASP A 126 9.96 -11.25 -9.05
N ILE A 127 9.22 -10.18 -9.29
CA ILE A 127 8.29 -9.61 -8.31
C ILE A 127 6.90 -10.25 -8.35
N SER A 128 6.68 -11.21 -9.26
CA SER A 128 5.41 -11.94 -9.35
C SER A 128 5.09 -12.75 -8.09
N GLN A 129 6.12 -13.09 -7.30
CA GLN A 129 6.02 -13.82 -6.03
C GLN A 129 5.52 -12.96 -4.85
N GLY A 130 5.35 -11.65 -5.04
CA GLY A 130 4.67 -10.77 -4.09
C GLY A 130 5.37 -10.66 -2.73
N LYS A 131 4.91 -11.46 -1.74
CA LYS A 131 5.27 -11.30 -0.32
C LYS A 131 6.50 -12.11 0.11
N ASP A 132 6.91 -13.12 -0.67
CA ASP A 132 7.96 -14.07 -0.32
C ASP A 132 9.24 -13.82 -1.15
N ILE A 133 9.58 -12.55 -1.34
CA ILE A 133 10.74 -12.12 -2.10
C ILE A 133 11.91 -11.92 -1.15
N ASP A 134 12.95 -12.74 -1.30
CA ASP A 134 14.23 -12.54 -0.64
C ASP A 134 15.00 -11.39 -1.30
N TRP A 135 14.90 -10.21 -0.70
CA TRP A 135 15.65 -9.05 -1.16
C TRP A 135 17.13 -9.20 -0.81
N PRO A 136 18.06 -8.97 -1.77
CA PRO A 136 19.48 -9.03 -1.50
C PRO A 136 19.86 -7.99 -0.45
N GLU A 137 20.86 -8.32 0.37
CA GLU A 137 21.44 -7.38 1.32
C GLU A 137 22.16 -6.25 0.58
N GLN A 138 22.02 -5.03 1.11
CA GLN A 138 22.73 -3.87 0.56
C GLN A 138 24.23 -3.98 0.83
N PRO A 139 25.08 -3.66 -0.14
CA PRO A 139 26.52 -3.62 0.06
C PRO A 139 26.90 -2.48 1.02
N ARG A 140 28.02 -2.64 1.72
CA ARG A 140 28.58 -1.66 2.66
C ARG A 140 29.67 -0.81 2.03
#